data_AF-A0A7J9VC24-F1
#
_entry.id   AF-A0A7J9VC24-F1
#
_cell.length_a   1.000
_cell.length_b   1.000
_cell.length_c   1.000
_cell.angle_alpha   90.00
_cell.angle_beta   90.00
_cell.angle_gamma   90.00
#
_symmetry.space_group_name_H-M   'P 1'
#
loop_
_entity.id
_entity.type
_entity.pdbx_description
1 polymer ?
#
loop_
_entity_poly.entity_id
_entity_poly.type
_entity_poly.pdbx_seq_one_letter_code
_entity_poly.pdbx_strand_id
1 'polypeptide(L)'
;MLAAAVVVTGLLMPTALAEHVEPTRVSGNPSCADVGKGGLSELRIEPVADGTYSDGTLEVTLSNVNDTFDWQANQPVEVVIVKGGPDSNVYDYGSGATSDTGHGAPERANGTRPGVSHVSFCYREQKPTTTTTTTPPTTTTTTTTTTTTTTTSPTTTTPPPTGRCTGWAYDLRLDLADIIGGFVGGPVTHTQKDVFPDQETQSDLAVIFPLTGATEPIVTATTLDTENSGNPADGCVTRVTYEDLRVDLNNLTPDQGIPVVLTAKVLETVTSATLQPDDMVEITSKVVIIGGSLDINGQGGAEDGEVPPNTGFTNEPECFGNPDGPGQLCVTVMLHETAIIPNGIAANGVRIKVSLTTALPPVSSQLVDLKLAHAEADAHPS
;
A
#
# COMPACT_ATOMS: atom_id res chain seq x y z
N MET A 1 38.39 -68.31 32.99
CA MET A 1 37.56 -67.13 33.32
C MET A 1 37.64 -66.18 32.14
N LEU A 2 36.64 -66.20 31.26
CA LEU A 2 36.55 -65.30 30.10
C LEU A 2 35.87 -64.00 30.57
N ALA A 3 36.53 -62.86 30.42
CA ALA A 3 35.97 -61.54 30.70
C ALA A 3 35.34 -60.98 29.41
N ALA A 4 34.04 -60.70 29.45
CA ALA A 4 33.32 -60.03 28.38
C ALA A 4 33.47 -58.51 28.54
N ALA A 5 34.05 -57.84 27.54
CA ALA A 5 34.13 -56.39 27.45
C ALA A 5 32.88 -55.86 26.74
N VAL A 6 32.06 -55.12 27.47
CA VAL A 6 30.90 -54.39 26.93
C VAL A 6 31.39 -53.05 26.38
N VAL A 7 31.30 -52.86 25.06
CA VAL A 7 31.56 -51.59 24.38
C VAL A 7 30.26 -50.79 24.38
N VAL A 8 30.21 -49.71 25.15
CA VAL A 8 29.10 -48.74 25.13
C VAL A 8 29.40 -47.71 24.05
N THR A 9 28.71 -47.82 22.92
CA THR A 9 28.77 -46.82 21.85
C THR A 9 27.86 -45.65 22.22
N GLY A 10 28.44 -44.55 22.69
CA GLY A 10 27.73 -43.31 23.00
C GLY A 10 27.23 -42.64 21.71
N LEU A 11 25.91 -42.53 21.58
CA LEU A 11 25.23 -41.80 20.52
C LEU A 11 25.38 -40.29 20.80
N LEU A 12 26.26 -39.60 20.08
CA LEU A 12 26.36 -38.14 20.09
C LEU A 12 25.17 -37.57 19.31
N MET A 13 24.19 -37.00 20.02
CA MET A 13 23.14 -36.21 19.38
C MET A 13 23.70 -34.81 19.06
N PRO A 14 23.54 -34.30 17.83
CA PRO A 14 23.87 -32.91 17.53
C PRO A 14 22.90 -31.99 18.29
N THR A 15 23.45 -31.15 19.16
CA THR A 15 22.72 -30.02 19.74
C THR A 15 22.52 -28.97 18.65
N ALA A 16 21.28 -28.76 18.21
CA ALA A 16 20.95 -27.59 17.41
C ALA A 16 21.18 -26.34 18.28
N LEU A 17 22.19 -25.55 17.96
CA LEU A 17 22.31 -24.19 18.50
C LEU A 17 21.28 -23.37 17.72
N ALA A 18 20.32 -22.78 18.41
CA ALA A 18 19.50 -21.72 17.82
C ALA A 18 20.46 -20.56 17.51
N GLU A 19 20.59 -20.22 16.22
CA GLU A 19 21.48 -19.16 15.75
C GLU A 19 20.82 -17.81 16.03
N HIS A 20 20.94 -17.34 17.28
CA HIS A 20 20.49 -16.02 17.71
C HIS A 20 21.44 -14.95 17.14
N VAL A 21 20.90 -13.99 16.38
CA VAL A 21 21.69 -12.91 15.78
C VAL A 21 22.09 -11.89 16.85
N GLU A 22 23.40 -11.64 17.01
CA GLU A 22 23.87 -10.55 17.87
C GLU A 22 23.53 -9.19 17.25
N PRO A 23 22.82 -8.29 17.97
CA PRO A 23 22.46 -6.99 17.41
C PRO A 23 23.63 -6.03 17.36
N THR A 24 23.66 -5.19 16.34
CA THR A 24 24.52 -4.01 16.29
C THR A 24 23.80 -2.81 16.90
N ARG A 25 24.36 -2.20 17.95
CA ARG A 25 23.84 -0.97 18.53
C ARG A 25 24.18 0.23 17.63
N VAL A 26 23.17 1.03 17.30
CA VAL A 26 23.29 2.24 16.50
C VAL A 26 22.62 3.42 17.19
N SER A 27 23.13 4.63 16.94
CA SER A 27 22.53 5.83 17.53
C SER A 27 21.26 6.24 16.79
N GLY A 28 20.27 6.77 17.51
CA GLY A 28 19.06 7.31 16.92
C GLY A 28 18.01 6.25 16.55
N ASN A 29 17.31 6.49 15.45
CA ASN A 29 16.27 5.62 14.89
C ASN A 29 16.48 5.48 13.37
N PRO A 30 17.41 4.63 12.91
CA PRO A 30 17.58 4.44 11.47
C PRO A 30 16.33 3.79 10.87
N SER A 31 16.02 4.18 9.64
CA SER A 31 15.05 3.50 8.78
C SER A 31 15.69 2.32 8.04
N CYS A 32 14.88 1.53 7.34
CA CYS A 32 15.42 0.47 6.47
C CYS A 32 16.25 1.02 5.30
N ALA A 33 16.12 2.30 4.93
CA ALA A 33 16.98 2.94 3.95
C ALA A 33 18.39 3.24 4.51
N ASP A 34 18.53 3.38 5.83
CA ASP A 34 19.77 3.78 6.48
C ASP A 34 20.71 2.59 6.78
N VAL A 35 20.22 1.35 6.70
CA VAL A 35 21.00 0.13 7.05
C VAL A 35 21.96 -0.34 5.96
N GLY A 36 22.12 0.43 4.87
CA GLY A 36 23.12 0.16 3.83
C GLY A 36 22.80 -1.03 2.91
N LYS A 37 21.59 -1.59 3.02
CA LYS A 37 21.06 -2.63 2.14
C LYS A 37 20.01 -2.01 1.21
N GLY A 38 20.39 -1.80 -0.05
CA GLY A 38 19.46 -1.24 -1.04
C GLY A 38 18.28 -2.17 -1.35
N GLY A 39 17.13 -1.57 -1.70
CA GLY A 39 15.94 -2.30 -2.16
C GLY A 39 15.21 -3.06 -1.06
N LEU A 40 15.16 -2.50 0.16
CA LEU A 40 14.34 -3.02 1.26
C LEU A 40 13.10 -2.14 1.45
N SER A 41 11.94 -2.79 1.61
CA SER A 41 10.69 -2.20 2.07
C SER A 41 10.64 -2.24 3.60
N GLU A 42 9.84 -1.37 4.22
CA GLU A 42 9.78 -1.20 5.69
C GLU A 42 8.35 -1.33 6.21
N LEU A 43 8.11 -2.34 7.05
CA LEU A 43 6.93 -2.40 7.92
C LEU A 43 7.29 -1.83 9.30
N ARG A 44 6.65 -0.72 9.66
CA ARG A 44 6.85 0.01 10.92
C ARG A 44 5.71 -0.26 11.89
N ILE A 45 6.04 -0.62 13.14
CA ILE A 45 5.08 -0.95 14.20
C ILE A 45 5.27 -0.02 15.39
N GLU A 46 4.24 0.77 15.68
CA GLU A 46 4.11 1.67 16.83
C GLU A 46 2.61 1.92 17.12
N PRO A 47 2.09 1.67 18.35
CA PRO A 47 2.78 1.13 19.52
C PRO A 47 3.11 -0.37 19.39
N VAL A 48 4.15 -0.80 20.11
CA VAL A 48 4.61 -2.20 20.12
C VAL A 48 3.83 -3.00 21.17
N ALA A 49 3.00 -3.93 20.71
CA ALA A 49 2.18 -4.81 21.54
C ALA A 49 2.06 -6.21 20.91
N ASP A 50 1.59 -7.21 21.65
CA ASP A 50 1.25 -8.52 21.09
C ASP A 50 0.17 -8.35 20.01
N GLY A 51 0.36 -8.97 18.84
CA GLY A 51 -0.59 -8.85 17.73
C GLY A 51 0.01 -9.19 16.37
N THR A 52 -0.85 -9.16 15.35
CA THR A 52 -0.45 -9.35 13.95
C THR A 52 -0.56 -8.02 13.21
N TYR A 53 0.47 -7.70 12.45
CA TYR A 53 0.66 -6.43 11.76
C TYR A 53 1.01 -6.69 10.30
N SER A 54 0.48 -5.89 9.39
CA SER A 54 0.75 -6.06 7.97
C SER A 54 0.71 -4.75 7.21
N ASP A 55 1.49 -4.68 6.12
CA ASP A 55 1.43 -3.66 5.08
C ASP A 55 0.84 -4.20 3.77
N GLY A 56 0.19 -5.38 3.81
CA GLY A 56 -0.35 -6.08 2.65
C GLY A 56 0.63 -7.04 1.98
N THR A 57 1.95 -6.86 2.17
CA THR A 57 2.97 -7.77 1.60
C THR A 57 3.63 -8.60 2.70
N LEU A 58 4.17 -7.93 3.70
CA LEU A 58 4.69 -8.56 4.90
C LEU A 58 3.58 -8.62 5.95
N GLU A 59 3.36 -9.80 6.52
CA GLU A 59 2.58 -10.00 7.74
C GLU A 59 3.53 -10.48 8.84
N VAL A 60 3.56 -9.78 9.96
CA VAL A 60 4.37 -10.09 11.14
C VAL A 60 3.48 -10.25 12.35
N THR A 61 3.63 -11.36 13.07
CA THR A 61 3.05 -11.56 14.39
C THR A 61 4.10 -11.31 15.47
N LEU A 62 3.82 -10.38 16.38
CA LEU A 62 4.59 -10.16 17.60
C LEU A 62 3.95 -10.92 18.76
N SER A 63 4.80 -11.56 19.57
CA SER A 63 4.38 -12.29 20.77
C SER A 63 5.35 -12.09 21.92
N ASN A 64 4.89 -12.37 23.14
CA ASN A 64 5.67 -12.21 24.37
C ASN A 64 6.16 -10.77 24.60
N VAL A 65 5.41 -9.76 24.16
CA VAL A 65 5.83 -8.35 24.20
C VAL A 65 5.92 -7.83 25.64
N ASN A 66 7.14 -7.51 26.06
CA ASN A 66 7.51 -6.87 27.32
C ASN A 66 8.73 -5.93 27.10
N ASP A 67 9.82 -6.10 27.84
CA ASP A 67 11.13 -5.51 27.54
C ASP A 67 11.78 -6.14 26.28
N THR A 68 11.29 -7.31 25.90
CA THR A 68 11.64 -8.05 24.68
C THR A 68 10.38 -8.55 23.97
N PHE A 69 10.51 -9.04 22.74
CA PHE A 69 9.44 -9.71 22.01
C PHE A 69 10.00 -10.79 21.10
N ASP A 70 9.13 -11.70 20.69
CA ASP A 70 9.36 -12.68 19.65
C ASP A 70 8.55 -12.29 18.41
N TRP A 71 9.03 -12.66 17.23
CA TRP A 71 8.34 -12.35 15.99
C TRP A 71 8.32 -13.53 15.03
N GLN A 72 7.29 -13.58 14.19
CA GLN A 72 7.16 -14.50 13.06
C GLN A 72 6.58 -13.75 11.88
N ALA A 73 7.04 -14.07 10.67
CA ALA A 73 6.61 -13.45 9.42
C ALA A 73 6.20 -14.49 8.37
N ASN A 74 5.32 -14.07 7.46
CA ASN A 74 4.92 -14.85 6.28
C ASN A 74 6.01 -14.94 5.20
N GLN A 75 7.06 -14.12 5.28
CA GLN A 75 8.20 -14.11 4.35
C GLN A 75 9.53 -13.71 5.01
N PRO A 76 10.69 -13.93 4.35
CA PRO A 76 11.99 -13.58 4.91
C PRO A 76 12.16 -12.07 5.16
N VAL A 77 12.48 -11.73 6.41
CA VAL A 77 12.90 -10.39 6.86
C VAL A 77 14.43 -10.37 6.93
N GLU A 78 15.06 -9.39 6.29
CA GLU A 78 16.52 -9.24 6.28
C GLU A 78 17.05 -8.47 7.49
N VAL A 79 16.31 -7.50 8.00
CA VAL A 79 16.75 -6.68 9.14
C VAL A 79 15.58 -6.37 10.06
N VAL A 80 15.79 -6.45 11.37
CA VAL A 80 14.85 -5.95 12.39
C VAL A 80 15.54 -4.83 13.17
N ILE A 81 14.90 -3.65 13.23
CA ILE A 81 15.40 -2.50 13.99
C ILE A 81 14.50 -2.34 15.21
N VAL A 82 15.08 -2.41 16.41
CA VAL A 82 14.34 -2.31 17.68
C VAL A 82 14.82 -1.10 18.45
N LYS A 83 13.93 -0.11 18.60
CA LYS A 83 14.23 1.14 19.28
C LYS A 83 13.68 1.19 20.70
N GLY A 84 14.51 1.72 21.59
CA GLY A 84 14.09 2.19 22.90
C GLY A 84 15.07 3.22 23.46
N GLY A 85 14.55 4.33 23.97
CA GLY A 85 15.40 5.45 24.40
C GLY A 85 16.16 6.12 23.25
N PRO A 86 17.42 6.57 23.45
CA PRO A 86 18.16 7.34 22.44
C PRO A 86 18.70 6.51 21.27
N ASP A 87 18.87 5.20 21.44
CA ASP A 87 19.56 4.31 20.50
C ASP A 87 18.63 3.18 20.00
N SER A 88 19.12 2.40 19.04
CA SER A 88 18.43 1.22 18.48
C SER A 88 19.37 0.01 18.38
N ASN A 89 18.80 -1.19 18.45
CA ASN A 89 19.48 -2.43 18.09
C ASN A 89 19.08 -2.82 16.66
N VAL A 90 20.05 -3.19 15.84
CA VAL A 90 19.85 -3.67 14.46
C VAL A 90 20.24 -5.14 14.40
N TYR A 91 19.27 -5.99 14.10
CA TYR A 91 19.43 -7.43 13.93
C TYR A 91 19.47 -7.74 12.43
N ASP A 92 20.63 -8.14 11.91
CA ASP A 92 20.83 -8.41 10.48
C ASP A 92 20.87 -9.93 10.23
N TYR A 93 19.89 -10.43 9.46
CA TYR A 93 19.71 -11.85 9.13
C TYR A 93 20.33 -12.26 7.78
N GLY A 94 21.14 -11.39 7.17
CA GLY A 94 21.77 -11.67 5.88
C GLY A 94 20.73 -11.83 4.77
N SER A 95 20.50 -13.08 4.33
CA SER A 95 19.52 -13.47 3.31
C SER A 95 18.06 -13.55 3.81
N GLY A 96 17.85 -13.37 5.11
CA GLY A 96 16.54 -13.24 5.71
C GLY A 96 16.14 -14.40 6.63
N ALA A 97 15.26 -14.10 7.58
CA ALA A 97 14.65 -15.05 8.51
C ALA A 97 13.13 -14.86 8.56
N THR A 98 12.37 -15.90 8.92
CA THR A 98 10.90 -15.83 9.03
C THR A 98 10.42 -15.81 10.48
N SER A 99 11.33 -15.89 11.46
CA SER A 99 11.01 -15.77 12.88
C SER A 99 12.29 -15.67 13.70
N ASP A 100 12.25 -14.97 14.82
CA ASP A 100 13.26 -15.05 15.87
C ASP A 100 12.65 -14.62 17.22
N THR A 101 13.40 -14.76 18.30
CA THR A 101 12.96 -14.58 19.68
C THR A 101 13.85 -13.59 20.45
N GLY A 102 13.37 -13.04 21.55
CA GLY A 102 14.18 -12.25 22.50
C GLY A 102 14.66 -10.89 21.99
N HIS A 103 13.95 -10.29 21.05
CA HIS A 103 14.32 -9.00 20.46
C HIS A 103 14.00 -7.84 21.39
N GLY A 104 14.93 -6.92 21.60
CA GLY A 104 14.72 -5.81 22.52
C GLY A 104 15.62 -4.61 22.24
N ALA A 105 15.24 -3.46 22.80
CA ALA A 105 15.98 -2.21 22.68
C ALA A 105 17.38 -2.28 23.35
N PRO A 106 18.35 -1.43 22.99
CA PRO A 106 19.69 -1.47 23.59
C PRO A 106 19.66 -1.34 25.11
N GLU A 107 20.47 -2.15 25.80
CA GLU A 107 20.65 -2.00 27.25
C GLU A 107 21.36 -0.69 27.59
N ARG A 108 20.90 -0.06 28.68
CA ARG A 108 21.58 1.07 29.31
C ARG A 108 22.82 0.57 30.05
N ALA A 109 23.75 1.48 30.34
CA ALA A 109 24.98 1.17 31.06
C ALA A 109 24.77 0.53 32.46
N ASN A 110 23.59 0.70 33.05
CA ASN A 110 23.23 0.10 34.34
C ASN A 110 22.59 -1.30 34.22
N GLY A 111 22.60 -1.92 33.02
CA GLY A 111 22.01 -3.23 32.76
C GLY A 111 20.48 -3.25 32.68
N THR A 112 19.82 -2.09 32.67
CA THR A 112 18.36 -2.01 32.46
C THR A 112 18.03 -1.77 31.00
N ARG A 113 16.96 -2.41 30.51
CA ARG A 113 16.45 -2.22 29.15
C ARG A 113 15.32 -1.18 29.16
N PRO A 114 15.32 -0.18 28.25
CA PRO A 114 14.14 0.64 28.05
C PRO A 114 13.05 -0.21 27.36
N GLY A 115 11.78 0.12 27.61
CA GLY A 115 10.68 -0.46 26.84
C GLY A 115 10.84 -0.18 25.35
N VAL A 116 10.42 -1.14 24.52
CA VAL A 116 10.45 -1.01 23.07
C VAL A 116 9.40 0.01 22.66
N SER A 117 9.81 1.10 22.03
CA SER A 117 8.89 2.15 21.56
C SER A 117 8.53 1.99 20.09
N HIS A 118 9.42 1.38 19.30
CA HIS A 118 9.29 1.29 17.86
C HIS A 118 10.05 0.07 17.31
N VAL A 119 9.45 -0.63 16.35
CA VAL A 119 10.07 -1.73 15.61
C VAL A 119 9.90 -1.52 14.12
N SER A 120 10.98 -1.71 13.34
CA SER A 120 10.93 -1.77 11.87
C SER A 120 11.37 -3.14 11.38
N PHE A 121 10.59 -3.74 10.49
CA PHE A 121 10.94 -4.96 9.75
C PHE A 121 11.32 -4.57 8.32
N CYS A 122 12.58 -4.84 7.95
CA CYS A 122 13.10 -4.57 6.62
C CYS A 122 13.13 -5.87 5.82
N TYR A 123 12.42 -5.89 4.70
CA TYR A 123 12.25 -7.09 3.89
C TYR A 123 12.39 -6.77 2.40
N ARG A 124 12.63 -7.80 1.59
CA ARG A 124 12.50 -7.70 0.13
C ARG A 124 11.16 -8.27 -0.27
N GLU A 125 10.50 -7.58 -1.18
CA GLU A 125 9.30 -8.10 -1.82
C GLU A 125 9.68 -9.38 -2.59
N GLN A 126 9.10 -10.51 -2.19
CA GLN A 126 9.33 -11.76 -2.90
C GLN A 126 8.56 -11.74 -4.22
N LYS A 127 9.28 -11.93 -5.34
CA LYS A 127 8.65 -12.22 -6.63
C LYS A 127 7.75 -13.47 -6.47
N PRO A 128 6.50 -13.47 -6.97
CA PRO A 128 5.63 -14.63 -6.84
C PRO A 128 6.32 -15.87 -7.43
N THR A 129 6.61 -16.84 -6.58
CA THR A 129 7.09 -18.14 -7.04
C THR A 129 5.88 -18.89 -7.57
N THR A 130 5.80 -19.04 -8.90
CA THR A 130 4.72 -19.76 -9.57
C THR A 130 4.73 -21.23 -9.15
N THR A 131 4.08 -21.54 -8.04
CA THR A 131 3.91 -22.93 -7.60
C THR A 131 2.83 -23.53 -8.48
N THR A 132 3.25 -24.24 -9.51
CA THR A 132 2.37 -25.00 -10.41
C THR A 132 1.72 -26.14 -9.63
N THR A 133 0.61 -25.83 -8.95
CA THR A 133 -0.29 -26.86 -8.42
C THR A 133 -0.95 -27.53 -9.61
N THR A 134 -0.48 -28.73 -9.94
CA THR A 134 -1.04 -29.56 -11.02
C THR A 134 -2.39 -30.11 -10.57
N THR A 135 -3.46 -29.35 -10.81
CA THR A 135 -4.83 -29.85 -10.66
C THR A 135 -5.19 -30.75 -11.85
N PRO A 136 -5.62 -32.01 -11.64
CA PRO A 136 -6.08 -32.91 -12.69
C PRO A 136 -7.14 -32.29 -13.62
N PRO A 137 -7.13 -32.64 -14.93
CA PRO A 137 -7.87 -31.91 -15.95
C PRO A 137 -9.37 -32.16 -15.79
N THR A 138 -10.13 -31.08 -15.55
CA THR A 138 -11.59 -31.10 -15.66
C THR A 138 -11.95 -30.81 -17.11
N THR A 139 -12.70 -31.73 -17.73
CA THR A 139 -13.11 -31.64 -19.13
C THR A 139 -14.28 -30.65 -19.25
N THR A 140 -14.05 -29.49 -19.87
CA THR A 140 -15.10 -28.52 -20.19
C THR A 140 -15.26 -28.40 -21.70
N THR A 141 -16.47 -28.70 -22.18
CA THR A 141 -16.89 -28.62 -23.58
C THR A 141 -16.95 -27.16 -24.05
N THR A 142 -16.15 -26.80 -25.06
CA THR A 142 -16.12 -25.46 -25.65
C THR A 142 -17.15 -25.34 -26.78
N THR A 143 -18.07 -24.37 -26.68
CA THR A 143 -18.95 -23.93 -27.76
C THR A 143 -18.20 -22.95 -28.66
N THR A 144 -18.15 -23.23 -29.95
CA THR A 144 -17.41 -22.45 -30.97
C THR A 144 -18.20 -21.20 -31.38
N THR A 145 -17.65 -20.02 -31.15
CA THR A 145 -18.12 -18.75 -31.73
C THR A 145 -17.16 -18.33 -32.85
N THR A 146 -17.70 -18.13 -34.04
CA THR A 146 -16.96 -17.76 -35.25
C THR A 146 -16.62 -16.26 -35.24
N THR A 147 -15.33 -15.92 -35.18
CA THR A 147 -14.83 -14.54 -35.34
C THR A 147 -14.21 -14.38 -36.72
N THR A 148 -14.66 -13.35 -37.45
CA THR A 148 -14.20 -12.96 -38.77
C THR A 148 -12.80 -12.35 -38.70
N THR A 149 -11.80 -12.96 -39.32
CA THR A 149 -10.43 -12.44 -39.43
C THR A 149 -10.30 -11.46 -40.61
N THR A 150 -9.96 -10.20 -40.31
CA THR A 150 -9.53 -9.20 -41.28
C THR A 150 -8.03 -9.37 -41.53
N THR A 151 -7.63 -9.62 -42.77
CA THR A 151 -6.22 -9.81 -43.16
C THR A 151 -5.53 -8.46 -43.34
N THR A 152 -4.56 -8.16 -42.47
CA THR A 152 -3.62 -7.03 -42.64
C THR A 152 -2.30 -7.50 -43.27
N SER A 153 -1.73 -6.63 -44.10
CA SER A 153 -0.49 -6.78 -44.87
C SER A 153 0.74 -7.01 -43.97
N PRO A 154 1.79 -7.74 -44.41
CA PRO A 154 2.96 -8.00 -43.58
C PRO A 154 3.79 -6.71 -43.42
N THR A 155 3.79 -6.16 -42.21
CA THR A 155 4.75 -5.13 -41.78
C THR A 155 6.02 -5.83 -41.30
N THR A 156 7.17 -5.31 -41.71
CA THR A 156 8.51 -5.71 -41.24
C THR A 156 8.54 -5.73 -39.71
N THR A 157 8.65 -6.93 -39.13
CA THR A 157 8.67 -7.17 -37.68
C THR A 157 10.06 -6.87 -37.13
N THR A 158 10.23 -5.70 -36.53
CA THR A 158 11.21 -5.50 -35.46
C THR A 158 10.88 -6.50 -34.34
N PRO A 159 11.84 -7.20 -33.71
CA PRO A 159 11.55 -8.07 -32.57
C PRO A 159 10.76 -7.29 -31.50
N PRO A 160 9.75 -7.90 -30.88
CA PRO A 160 8.96 -7.23 -29.84
C PRO A 160 9.89 -6.72 -28.74
N PRO A 161 9.70 -5.49 -28.24
CA PRO A 161 10.55 -4.96 -27.19
C PRO A 161 10.48 -5.89 -25.97
N THR A 162 11.63 -6.38 -25.54
CA THR A 162 11.74 -7.13 -24.29
C THR A 162 11.66 -6.10 -23.17
N GLY A 163 10.60 -6.14 -22.38
CA GLY A 163 10.41 -5.24 -21.25
C GLY A 163 9.65 -5.91 -20.11
N ARG A 164 9.43 -5.17 -19.03
CA ARG A 164 8.54 -5.59 -17.94
C ARG A 164 7.56 -4.48 -17.59
N CYS A 165 6.34 -4.89 -17.21
CA CYS A 165 5.38 -4.00 -16.59
C CYS A 165 5.57 -4.00 -15.09
N THR A 166 5.48 -2.81 -14.50
CA THR A 166 5.27 -2.64 -13.06
C THR A 166 4.14 -1.65 -12.87
N GLY A 167 3.46 -1.71 -11.74
CA GLY A 167 2.31 -0.88 -11.48
C GLY A 167 1.52 -1.39 -10.30
N TRP A 168 0.93 -0.48 -9.56
CA TRP A 168 0.17 -0.81 -8.38
C TRP A 168 -1.04 0.10 -8.28
N ALA A 169 -2.13 -0.48 -7.84
CA ALA A 169 -3.37 0.19 -7.58
C ALA A 169 -3.67 0.11 -6.09
N TYR A 170 -4.17 1.19 -5.51
CA TYR A 170 -4.84 1.14 -4.23
C TYR A 170 -6.05 2.06 -4.20
N ASP A 171 -6.98 1.70 -3.35
CA ASP A 171 -8.29 2.30 -3.31
C ASP A 171 -8.29 3.59 -2.48
N LEU A 172 -7.87 3.51 -1.21
CA LEU A 172 -8.12 4.54 -0.22
C LEU A 172 -6.85 4.85 0.56
N ARG A 173 -6.48 6.14 0.59
CA ARG A 173 -5.43 6.63 1.48
C ARG A 173 -5.91 7.87 2.19
N LEU A 174 -6.02 7.79 3.51
CA LEU A 174 -6.32 8.92 4.38
C LEU A 174 -5.07 9.35 5.14
N ASP A 175 -4.53 10.50 4.78
CA ASP A 175 -3.43 11.13 5.50
C ASP A 175 -3.98 12.20 6.46
N LEU A 176 -3.67 12.05 7.75
CA LEU A 176 -4.09 12.92 8.86
C LEU A 176 -2.84 13.52 9.52
N ALA A 177 -2.06 14.23 8.71
CA ALA A 177 -0.66 14.60 8.98
C ALA A 177 -0.38 15.31 10.33
N ASP A 178 -1.39 15.89 10.99
CA ASP A 178 -1.20 16.68 12.21
C ASP A 178 -2.03 16.22 13.44
N ILE A 179 -2.95 15.25 13.29
CA ILE A 179 -3.81 14.82 14.42
C ILE A 179 -3.14 13.70 15.23
N ILE A 180 -2.41 12.81 14.56
CA ILE A 180 -1.78 11.62 15.17
C ILE A 180 -0.38 11.33 14.63
N GLY A 181 0.15 12.18 13.74
CA GLY A 181 1.50 11.99 13.17
C GLY A 181 1.63 10.69 12.38
N GLY A 182 0.58 10.28 11.66
CA GLY A 182 0.56 9.00 10.96
C GLY A 182 -0.63 8.82 10.02
N PHE A 183 -0.50 7.81 9.17
CA PHE A 183 -1.49 7.32 8.24
C PHE A 183 -2.58 6.52 8.98
N VAL A 184 -3.86 6.75 8.67
CA VAL A 184 -4.97 5.97 9.27
C VAL A 184 -5.66 5.15 8.20
N GLY A 185 -5.56 3.83 8.34
CA GLY A 185 -6.21 2.85 7.47
C GLY A 185 -5.35 2.51 6.25
N GLY A 186 -5.00 1.23 6.09
CA GLY A 186 -4.34 0.72 4.87
C GLY A 186 -5.31 0.60 3.70
N PRO A 187 -4.78 0.37 2.48
CA PRO A 187 -5.63 0.12 1.33
C PRO A 187 -6.48 -1.13 1.56
N VAL A 188 -7.76 -1.08 1.17
CA VAL A 188 -8.67 -2.24 1.27
C VAL A 188 -8.38 -3.25 0.17
N THR A 189 -7.95 -2.77 -1.00
CA THR A 189 -7.38 -3.61 -2.05
C THR A 189 -6.07 -3.02 -2.54
N HIS A 190 -5.13 -3.89 -2.88
CA HIS A 190 -3.82 -3.51 -3.40
C HIS A 190 -3.33 -4.53 -4.40
N THR A 191 -3.03 -4.11 -5.63
CA THR A 191 -2.39 -4.99 -6.62
C THR A 191 -0.88 -5.08 -6.36
N GLN A 192 -0.28 -6.20 -6.70
CA GLN A 192 1.15 -6.39 -6.52
C GLN A 192 1.94 -5.67 -7.63
N LYS A 193 2.94 -4.86 -7.22
CA LYS A 193 3.67 -3.95 -8.11
C LYS A 193 4.27 -4.63 -9.35
N ASP A 194 4.78 -5.84 -9.21
CA ASP A 194 5.50 -6.56 -10.27
C ASP A 194 4.70 -7.73 -10.85
N VAL A 195 3.39 -7.80 -10.60
CA VAL A 195 2.54 -8.92 -11.03
C VAL A 195 1.55 -8.44 -12.08
N PHE A 196 1.75 -8.97 -13.29
CA PHE A 196 0.92 -8.70 -14.45
C PHE A 196 0.60 -10.04 -15.16
N PRO A 197 -0.69 -10.39 -15.34
CA PRO A 197 -1.88 -9.71 -14.81
C PRO A 197 -2.10 -9.98 -13.31
N ASP A 198 -2.77 -9.05 -12.64
CA ASP A 198 -3.25 -9.17 -11.25
C ASP A 198 -4.62 -8.50 -11.12
N GLN A 199 -5.52 -9.06 -10.32
CA GLN A 199 -6.86 -8.49 -10.10
C GLN A 199 -7.34 -8.81 -8.68
N GLU A 200 -7.79 -7.78 -7.99
CA GLU A 200 -8.34 -7.85 -6.63
C GLU A 200 -9.70 -7.15 -6.60
N THR A 201 -10.71 -7.82 -6.05
CA THR A 201 -12.09 -7.31 -5.98
C THR A 201 -12.62 -7.39 -4.54
N GLN A 202 -13.16 -6.27 -4.06
CA GLN A 202 -13.86 -6.17 -2.79
C GLN A 202 -15.34 -5.83 -3.03
N SER A 203 -16.25 -6.61 -2.44
CA SER A 203 -17.69 -6.32 -2.43
C SER A 203 -18.10 -5.69 -1.11
N ASP A 204 -19.17 -4.90 -1.14
CA ASP A 204 -19.77 -4.25 0.03
C ASP A 204 -18.73 -3.47 0.88
N LEU A 205 -17.92 -2.66 0.19
CA LEU A 205 -16.88 -1.86 0.82
C LEU A 205 -17.52 -0.91 1.84
N ALA A 206 -17.03 -0.96 3.07
CA ALA A 206 -17.42 -0.05 4.15
C ALA A 206 -16.21 0.24 5.05
N VAL A 207 -15.68 1.45 4.96
CA VAL A 207 -14.51 1.87 5.74
C VAL A 207 -14.94 2.78 6.88
N ILE A 208 -14.67 2.34 8.11
CA ILE A 208 -14.87 3.12 9.34
C ILE A 208 -13.49 3.50 9.87
N PHE A 209 -13.27 4.78 10.16
CA PHE A 209 -12.03 5.26 10.78
C PHE A 209 -12.21 5.33 12.31
N PRO A 210 -11.65 4.36 13.08
CA PRO A 210 -11.99 4.21 14.51
C PRO A 210 -11.56 5.40 15.36
N LEU A 211 -10.52 6.11 14.93
CA LEU A 211 -9.91 7.20 15.68
C LEU A 211 -10.76 8.48 15.69
N THR A 212 -11.81 8.53 14.87
CA THR A 212 -12.57 9.76 14.66
C THR A 212 -13.92 9.75 15.40
N GLY A 213 -14.25 8.67 16.10
CA GLY A 213 -15.54 8.50 16.77
C GLY A 213 -16.73 8.36 15.80
N ALA A 214 -16.45 8.19 14.51
CA ALA A 214 -17.46 7.92 13.49
C ALA A 214 -18.20 6.61 13.81
N THR A 215 -19.52 6.68 13.80
CA THR A 215 -20.40 5.50 14.00
C THR A 215 -20.92 4.94 12.68
N GLU A 216 -20.70 5.66 11.58
CA GLU A 216 -21.07 5.27 10.23
C GLU A 216 -19.80 5.20 9.35
N PRO A 217 -19.81 4.38 8.29
CA PRO A 217 -18.71 4.34 7.32
C PRO A 217 -18.51 5.70 6.64
N ILE A 218 -17.25 6.09 6.48
CA ILE A 218 -16.85 7.33 5.78
C ILE A 218 -16.73 7.08 4.28
N VAL A 219 -16.33 5.87 3.88
CA VAL A 219 -16.27 5.46 2.47
C VAL A 219 -17.07 4.18 2.31
N THR A 220 -17.98 4.17 1.33
CA THR A 220 -18.72 2.98 0.93
C THR A 220 -18.73 2.82 -0.59
N ALA A 221 -18.76 1.57 -1.05
CA ALA A 221 -18.99 1.23 -2.46
C ALA A 221 -19.63 -0.17 -2.54
N THR A 222 -20.45 -0.41 -3.56
CA THR A 222 -21.01 -1.75 -3.83
C THR A 222 -19.89 -2.71 -4.23
N THR A 223 -19.00 -2.26 -5.11
CA THR A 223 -17.79 -2.98 -5.47
C THR A 223 -16.61 -2.03 -5.63
N LEU A 224 -15.43 -2.57 -5.36
CA LEU A 224 -14.13 -1.99 -5.65
C LEU A 224 -13.34 -3.05 -6.40
N ASP A 225 -12.86 -2.72 -7.59
CA ASP A 225 -12.04 -3.60 -8.42
C ASP A 225 -10.72 -2.91 -8.76
N THR A 226 -9.61 -3.59 -8.55
CA THR A 226 -8.28 -3.11 -8.87
C THR A 226 -7.57 -4.13 -9.76
N GLU A 227 -7.10 -3.70 -10.91
CA GLU A 227 -6.55 -4.58 -11.96
C GLU A 227 -5.22 -4.04 -12.49
N ASN A 228 -4.21 -4.89 -12.56
CA ASN A 228 -3.01 -4.71 -13.37
C ASN A 228 -3.09 -5.64 -14.59
N SER A 229 -2.95 -5.13 -15.80
CA SER A 229 -2.99 -5.95 -17.02
C SER A 229 -2.11 -5.41 -18.14
N GLY A 230 -2.04 -6.18 -19.24
CA GLY A 230 -1.26 -5.81 -20.43
C GLY A 230 0.20 -6.26 -20.39
N ASN A 231 1.01 -5.67 -21.27
CA ASN A 231 2.44 -5.96 -21.42
C ASN A 231 3.17 -4.73 -21.99
N PRO A 232 4.52 -4.65 -21.95
CA PRO A 232 5.24 -3.44 -22.35
C PRO A 232 5.00 -2.98 -23.78
N ALA A 233 4.71 -3.91 -24.70
CA ALA A 233 4.50 -3.60 -26.11
C ALA A 233 3.06 -3.12 -26.38
N ASP A 234 2.08 -3.71 -25.69
CA ASP A 234 0.66 -3.40 -25.87
C ASP A 234 0.12 -2.37 -24.84
N GLY A 235 0.95 -2.01 -23.85
CA GLY A 235 0.65 -1.12 -22.75
C GLY A 235 0.50 -1.87 -21.42
N CYS A 236 1.26 -1.44 -20.41
CA CYS A 236 1.07 -1.81 -19.01
C CYS A 236 -0.07 -0.96 -18.47
N VAL A 237 -1.17 -1.57 -18.04
CA VAL A 237 -2.39 -0.88 -17.63
C VAL A 237 -2.67 -1.17 -16.16
N THR A 238 -2.97 -0.13 -15.40
CA THR A 238 -3.46 -0.22 -14.02
C THR A 238 -4.81 0.47 -13.94
N ARG A 239 -5.81 -0.23 -13.39
CA ARG A 239 -7.20 0.23 -13.31
C ARG A 239 -7.71 0.13 -11.87
N VAL A 240 -8.45 1.14 -11.44
CA VAL A 240 -9.26 1.10 -10.21
C VAL A 240 -10.69 1.51 -10.55
N THR A 241 -11.66 0.71 -10.16
CA THR A 241 -13.09 0.94 -10.42
C THR A 241 -13.87 0.84 -9.13
N TYR A 242 -14.65 1.88 -8.82
CA TYR A 242 -15.67 1.84 -7.78
C TYR A 242 -17.07 1.81 -8.41
N GLU A 243 -17.98 1.02 -7.85
CA GLU A 243 -19.42 1.08 -8.12
C GLU A 243 -20.18 1.63 -6.91
N ASP A 244 -21.11 2.54 -7.14
CA ASP A 244 -21.90 3.27 -6.15
C ASP A 244 -21.04 3.87 -5.02
N LEU A 245 -19.95 4.53 -5.41
CA LEU A 245 -19.05 5.19 -4.48
C LEU A 245 -19.80 6.30 -3.71
N ARG A 246 -19.65 6.28 -2.40
CA ARG A 246 -20.02 7.36 -1.50
C ARG A 246 -18.88 7.65 -0.53
N VAL A 247 -18.55 8.93 -0.38
CA VAL A 247 -17.61 9.43 0.62
C VAL A 247 -18.35 10.46 1.47
N ASP A 248 -18.50 10.21 2.77
CA ASP A 248 -19.23 11.08 3.69
C ASP A 248 -18.33 11.58 4.81
N LEU A 249 -17.76 12.78 4.61
CA LEU A 249 -16.89 13.39 5.60
C LEU A 249 -17.65 14.13 6.71
N ASN A 250 -19.00 14.19 6.64
CA ASN A 250 -19.80 14.80 7.71
C ASN A 250 -19.65 14.03 9.02
N ASN A 251 -19.49 12.72 8.90
CA ASN A 251 -19.37 11.84 10.05
C ASN A 251 -17.93 11.70 10.54
N LEU A 252 -16.98 12.47 9.97
CA LEU A 252 -15.58 12.39 10.37
C LEU A 252 -15.44 12.71 11.86
N THR A 253 -16.14 13.70 12.43
CA THR A 253 -16.16 13.90 13.89
C THR A 253 -17.57 14.21 14.41
N PRO A 254 -17.92 13.79 15.64
CA PRO A 254 -19.27 14.01 16.20
C PRO A 254 -19.72 15.48 16.29
N ASP A 255 -18.77 16.41 16.41
CA ASP A 255 -19.05 17.82 16.69
C ASP A 255 -18.58 18.78 15.57
N GLN A 256 -17.72 18.33 14.65
CA GLN A 256 -17.10 19.16 13.58
C GLN A 256 -16.90 18.37 12.29
N GLY A 257 -17.96 17.72 11.80
CA GLY A 257 -17.99 17.10 10.49
C GLY A 257 -17.53 18.04 9.38
N ILE A 258 -16.85 17.50 8.38
CA ILE A 258 -16.51 18.24 7.17
C ILE A 258 -17.73 18.13 6.25
N PRO A 259 -18.38 19.24 5.86
CA PRO A 259 -19.64 19.21 5.11
C PRO A 259 -19.40 18.87 3.64
N VAL A 260 -18.91 17.65 3.40
CA VAL A 260 -18.54 17.14 2.07
C VAL A 260 -19.06 15.70 1.97
N VAL A 261 -20.03 15.53 1.07
CA VAL A 261 -20.47 14.22 0.58
C VAL A 261 -20.10 14.13 -0.88
N LEU A 262 -19.34 13.12 -1.27
CA LEU A 262 -19.14 12.75 -2.67
C LEU A 262 -19.97 11.53 -3.01
N THR A 263 -20.59 11.52 -4.17
CA THR A 263 -21.22 10.31 -4.72
C THR A 263 -20.90 10.16 -6.19
N ALA A 264 -20.54 8.95 -6.61
CA ALA A 264 -20.39 8.59 -8.02
C ALA A 264 -21.02 7.23 -8.26
N LYS A 265 -21.72 7.06 -9.38
CA LYS A 265 -22.26 5.74 -9.73
C LYS A 265 -21.15 4.78 -10.14
N VAL A 266 -20.26 5.21 -11.01
CA VAL A 266 -19.02 4.49 -11.31
C VAL A 266 -17.92 5.52 -11.42
N LEU A 267 -16.83 5.29 -10.70
CA LEU A 267 -15.59 6.04 -10.81
C LEU A 267 -14.49 5.08 -11.25
N GLU A 268 -13.93 5.32 -12.43
CA GLU A 268 -12.84 4.52 -12.98
C GLU A 268 -11.60 5.40 -13.14
N THR A 269 -10.47 4.97 -12.59
CA THR A 269 -9.15 5.54 -12.87
C THR A 269 -8.35 4.52 -13.66
N VAL A 270 -7.78 4.93 -14.80
CA VAL A 270 -6.91 4.10 -15.62
C VAL A 270 -5.60 4.83 -15.86
N THR A 271 -4.48 4.19 -15.57
CA THR A 271 -3.16 4.61 -16.03
C THR A 271 -2.59 3.58 -16.99
N SER A 272 -1.81 4.04 -17.97
CA SER A 272 -1.12 3.16 -18.90
C SER A 272 0.29 3.66 -19.20
N ALA A 273 1.24 2.74 -19.34
CA ALA A 273 2.59 3.00 -19.83
C ALA A 273 2.96 2.01 -20.94
N THR A 274 3.38 2.52 -22.10
CA THR A 274 3.70 1.71 -23.29
C THR A 274 5.13 1.98 -23.72
N LEU A 275 5.93 0.92 -23.92
CA LEU A 275 7.30 1.04 -24.38
C LEU A 275 7.34 1.12 -25.91
N GLN A 276 7.86 2.23 -26.42
CA GLN A 276 8.02 2.49 -27.84
C GLN A 276 9.31 1.84 -28.38
N PRO A 277 9.44 1.65 -29.71
CA PRO A 277 10.60 1.00 -30.31
C PRO A 277 11.96 1.71 -30.09
N ASP A 278 11.96 2.96 -29.65
CA ASP A 278 13.13 3.78 -29.32
C ASP A 278 13.41 3.85 -27.82
N ASP A 279 12.86 2.92 -27.04
CA ASP A 279 12.90 2.86 -25.58
C ASP A 279 12.24 4.07 -24.88
N MET A 280 11.48 4.89 -25.62
CA MET A 280 10.65 5.93 -25.02
C MET A 280 9.39 5.32 -24.41
N VAL A 281 8.93 5.86 -23.27
CA VAL A 281 7.68 5.42 -22.65
C VAL A 281 6.57 6.43 -22.97
N GLU A 282 5.52 5.95 -23.64
CA GLU A 282 4.27 6.69 -23.80
C GLU A 282 3.36 6.41 -22.61
N ILE A 283 2.95 7.47 -21.91
CA ILE A 283 2.13 7.37 -20.70
C ILE A 283 0.78 8.04 -20.93
N THR A 284 -0.29 7.42 -20.44
CA THR A 284 -1.62 8.01 -20.42
C THR A 284 -2.30 7.77 -19.09
N SER A 285 -3.20 8.68 -18.73
CA SER A 285 -4.03 8.56 -17.54
C SER A 285 -5.39 9.13 -17.86
N LYS A 286 -6.45 8.45 -17.44
CA LYS A 286 -7.82 8.94 -17.53
C LYS A 286 -8.59 8.62 -16.27
N VAL A 287 -9.51 9.53 -15.93
CA VAL A 287 -10.55 9.27 -14.95
C VAL A 287 -11.87 9.33 -15.71
N VAL A 288 -12.72 8.33 -15.53
CA VAL A 288 -14.00 8.21 -16.22
C VAL A 288 -15.11 8.10 -15.19
N ILE A 289 -16.14 8.92 -15.35
CA ILE A 289 -17.39 8.81 -14.60
C ILE A 289 -18.37 8.09 -15.51
N ILE A 290 -18.95 6.98 -15.03
CA ILE A 290 -19.84 6.15 -15.85
C ILE A 290 -21.23 6.06 -15.22
N GLY A 291 -22.25 6.36 -16.02
CA GLY A 291 -23.66 6.10 -15.70
C GLY A 291 -24.30 7.12 -14.75
N GLY A 292 -23.72 8.31 -14.61
CA GLY A 292 -24.25 9.39 -13.78
C GLY A 292 -23.31 10.59 -13.73
N SER A 293 -23.45 11.40 -12.67
CA SER A 293 -22.51 12.45 -12.32
C SER A 293 -21.71 12.05 -11.08
N LEU A 294 -20.52 12.65 -10.94
CA LEU A 294 -19.88 12.79 -9.64
C LEU A 294 -20.47 14.02 -8.98
N ASP A 295 -21.20 13.84 -7.89
CA ASP A 295 -21.85 14.94 -7.17
C ASP A 295 -21.09 15.28 -5.89
N ILE A 296 -21.00 16.58 -5.59
CA ILE A 296 -20.44 17.09 -4.33
C ILE A 296 -21.55 17.80 -3.58
N ASN A 297 -21.90 17.32 -2.39
CA ASN A 297 -22.98 17.85 -1.56
C ASN A 297 -24.33 17.92 -2.30
N GLY A 298 -24.57 17.03 -3.26
CA GLY A 298 -25.76 17.03 -4.10
C GLY A 298 -25.85 18.22 -5.07
N GLN A 299 -24.79 19.04 -5.18
CA GLN A 299 -24.63 19.96 -6.30
C GLN A 299 -24.03 19.16 -7.45
N GLY A 300 -24.74 19.18 -8.60
CA GLY A 300 -24.34 18.43 -9.79
C GLY A 300 -22.89 18.72 -10.15
N GLY A 301 -22.10 17.68 -10.36
CA GLY A 301 -20.69 17.83 -10.64
C GLY A 301 -20.26 17.36 -12.02
N ALA A 302 -19.12 16.68 -12.13
CA ALA A 302 -18.62 16.20 -13.41
C ALA A 302 -19.60 15.16 -13.99
N GLU A 303 -20.05 15.38 -15.21
CA GLU A 303 -20.99 14.50 -15.91
C GLU A 303 -20.27 13.27 -16.50
N ASP A 304 -21.06 12.32 -16.99
CA ASP A 304 -20.63 11.11 -17.69
C ASP A 304 -19.56 11.41 -18.75
N GLY A 305 -18.41 10.74 -18.67
CA GLY A 305 -17.31 10.92 -19.61
C GLY A 305 -15.91 10.99 -18.96
N GLU A 306 -14.93 11.36 -19.78
CA GLU A 306 -13.54 11.48 -19.37
C GLU A 306 -13.27 12.83 -18.69
N VAL A 307 -12.67 12.78 -17.51
CA VAL A 307 -12.20 13.95 -16.77
C VAL A 307 -10.75 14.24 -17.16
N PRO A 308 -10.44 15.44 -17.69
CA PRO A 308 -9.08 15.78 -18.08
C PRO A 308 -8.10 15.71 -16.89
N PRO A 309 -6.81 15.42 -17.13
CA PRO A 309 -5.77 15.50 -16.12
C PRO A 309 -5.74 16.85 -15.40
N ASN A 310 -5.51 16.80 -14.09
CA ASN A 310 -5.42 17.94 -13.17
C ASN A 310 -6.67 18.82 -13.14
N THR A 311 -7.85 18.21 -13.32
CA THR A 311 -9.14 18.92 -13.21
C THR A 311 -9.50 19.15 -11.75
N GLY A 312 -9.56 20.42 -11.34
CA GLY A 312 -10.16 20.82 -10.08
C GLY A 312 -11.68 20.86 -10.21
N PHE A 313 -12.40 20.29 -9.24
CA PHE A 313 -13.83 20.53 -9.13
C PHE A 313 -14.09 21.97 -8.65
N THR A 314 -13.30 22.38 -7.66
CA THR A 314 -13.28 23.75 -7.16
C THR A 314 -11.91 24.34 -7.46
N ASN A 315 -11.88 25.32 -8.38
CA ASN A 315 -10.64 26.03 -8.71
C ASN A 315 -10.14 26.91 -7.54
N GLU A 316 -11.05 27.26 -6.64
CA GLU A 316 -10.75 27.94 -5.37
C GLU A 316 -11.26 27.08 -4.20
N PRO A 317 -10.58 27.08 -3.04
CA PRO A 317 -11.05 26.35 -1.88
C PRO A 317 -12.45 26.83 -1.47
N GLU A 318 -13.39 25.91 -1.32
CA GLU A 318 -14.69 26.23 -0.72
C GLU A 318 -14.50 26.29 0.79
N CYS A 319 -14.63 27.49 1.34
CA CYS A 319 -14.41 27.74 2.75
C CYS A 319 -15.74 27.87 3.52
N PHE A 320 -15.87 27.08 4.57
CA PHE A 320 -17.00 27.04 5.49
C PHE A 320 -16.63 27.73 6.82
N GLY A 321 -17.57 28.49 7.39
CA GLY A 321 -17.37 29.21 8.64
C GLY A 321 -17.18 30.72 8.47
N ASN A 322 -16.84 31.42 9.55
CA ASN A 322 -16.63 32.87 9.53
C ASN A 322 -15.30 33.20 8.82
N PRO A 323 -15.30 33.97 7.71
CA PRO A 323 -14.08 34.30 6.98
C PRO A 323 -13.05 35.08 7.82
N ASP A 324 -13.50 35.79 8.86
CA ASP A 324 -12.63 36.55 9.76
C ASP A 324 -12.42 35.84 11.12
N GLY A 325 -12.98 34.64 11.29
CA GLY A 325 -12.97 33.91 12.55
C GLY A 325 -11.94 32.77 12.58
N PRO A 326 -11.48 32.37 13.78
CA PRO A 326 -10.70 31.14 13.91
C PRO A 326 -11.53 29.91 13.50
N GLY A 327 -10.91 28.95 12.82
CA GLY A 327 -11.51 27.66 12.47
C GLY A 327 -12.32 27.64 11.17
N GLN A 328 -12.09 28.57 10.23
CA GLN A 328 -12.65 28.42 8.89
C GLN A 328 -12.02 27.22 8.17
N LEU A 329 -12.88 26.38 7.60
CA LEU A 329 -12.55 25.10 6.99
C LEU A 329 -12.61 25.24 5.47
N CYS A 330 -11.50 25.08 4.78
CA CYS A 330 -11.41 25.19 3.33
C CYS A 330 -11.18 23.83 2.69
N VAL A 331 -12.02 23.49 1.71
CA VAL A 331 -12.01 22.22 0.99
C VAL A 331 -11.62 22.46 -0.46
N THR A 332 -10.67 21.67 -0.96
CA THR A 332 -10.33 21.59 -2.37
C THR A 332 -10.50 20.16 -2.85
N VAL A 333 -11.29 19.97 -3.90
CA VAL A 333 -11.49 18.66 -4.52
C VAL A 333 -10.87 18.66 -5.91
N MET A 334 -9.95 17.73 -6.13
CA MET A 334 -9.33 17.46 -7.43
C MET A 334 -9.80 16.11 -7.96
N LEU A 335 -10.26 16.07 -9.21
CA LEU A 335 -10.92 14.91 -9.81
C LEU A 335 -10.05 14.06 -10.71
N HIS A 336 -8.80 14.46 -10.92
CA HIS A 336 -7.84 13.67 -11.65
C HIS A 336 -6.49 14.32 -11.38
N GLU A 337 -5.70 13.81 -10.44
CA GLU A 337 -4.35 14.36 -10.20
C GLU A 337 -3.33 13.40 -10.80
N THR A 338 -2.50 13.88 -11.70
CA THR A 338 -1.51 13.06 -12.40
C THR A 338 -0.10 13.49 -12.07
N ALA A 339 0.79 12.53 -11.84
CA ALA A 339 2.22 12.78 -11.68
C ALA A 339 3.00 11.87 -12.63
N ILE A 340 3.89 12.46 -13.43
CA ILE A 340 4.85 11.71 -14.22
C ILE A 340 5.92 11.17 -13.25
N ILE A 341 6.19 9.88 -13.35
CA ILE A 341 7.23 9.19 -12.59
C ILE A 341 8.26 8.58 -13.55
N PRO A 342 9.45 8.16 -13.08
CA PRO A 342 10.43 7.56 -13.95
C PRO A 342 9.90 6.31 -14.67
N ASN A 343 9.74 6.41 -15.99
CA ASN A 343 9.23 5.34 -16.87
C ASN A 343 7.73 5.02 -16.72
N GLY A 344 6.93 5.95 -16.17
CA GLY A 344 5.51 5.71 -15.97
C GLY A 344 4.71 6.92 -15.52
N ILE A 345 3.51 6.65 -15.02
CA ILE A 345 2.56 7.66 -14.56
C ILE A 345 1.79 7.15 -13.35
N ALA A 346 1.60 8.03 -12.38
CA ALA A 346 0.69 7.84 -11.28
C ALA A 346 -0.52 8.78 -11.44
N ALA A 347 -1.72 8.27 -11.19
CA ALA A 347 -2.93 9.08 -11.18
C ALA A 347 -3.77 8.78 -9.94
N ASN A 348 -4.30 9.83 -9.31
CA ASN A 348 -5.37 9.73 -8.33
C ASN A 348 -6.69 10.04 -9.03
N GLY A 349 -7.68 9.18 -8.84
CA GLY A 349 -9.05 9.38 -9.30
C GLY A 349 -9.69 10.59 -8.63
N VAL A 350 -9.64 10.66 -7.30
CA VAL A 350 -10.10 11.85 -6.57
C VAL A 350 -9.13 12.14 -5.43
N ARG A 351 -8.84 13.43 -5.23
CA ARG A 351 -8.11 13.92 -4.06
C ARG A 351 -8.87 15.03 -3.39
N ILE A 352 -9.22 14.84 -2.12
CA ILE A 352 -9.84 15.85 -1.28
C ILE A 352 -8.79 16.36 -0.31
N LYS A 353 -8.49 17.65 -0.41
CA LYS A 353 -7.65 18.36 0.56
C LYS A 353 -8.54 19.22 1.41
N VAL A 354 -8.47 19.04 2.72
CA VAL A 354 -9.14 19.89 3.68
C VAL A 354 -8.09 20.59 4.51
N SER A 355 -8.24 21.90 4.65
CA SER A 355 -7.32 22.76 5.39
C SER A 355 -8.09 23.70 6.32
N LEU A 356 -7.53 24.02 7.48
CA LEU A 356 -8.06 25.06 8.35
C LEU A 356 -7.23 26.34 8.17
N THR A 357 -7.88 27.48 7.91
CA THR A 357 -7.19 28.75 7.69
C THR A 357 -6.59 29.34 8.96
N THR A 358 -6.97 28.83 10.14
CA THR A 358 -6.49 29.31 11.43
C THR A 358 -6.21 28.13 12.36
N ALA A 359 -4.92 27.83 12.50
CA ALA A 359 -4.40 26.95 13.54
C ALA A 359 -4.84 27.46 14.93
N LEU A 360 -5.64 26.68 15.67
CA LEU A 360 -5.82 26.90 17.10
C LEU A 360 -4.51 26.51 17.78
N PRO A 361 -3.83 27.40 18.53
CA PRO A 361 -2.65 26.97 19.28
C PRO A 361 -3.04 25.81 20.23
N PRO A 362 -2.37 24.64 20.17
CA PRO A 362 -1.08 24.36 19.53
C PRO A 362 -1.13 23.57 18.20
N VAL A 363 -2.31 23.27 17.63
CA VAL A 363 -2.43 22.46 16.42
C VAL A 363 -2.13 23.26 15.15
N SER A 364 -1.00 22.99 14.51
CA SER A 364 -0.76 23.35 13.11
C SER A 364 -1.89 22.79 12.25
N SER A 365 -2.25 23.52 11.19
CA SER A 365 -3.31 23.22 10.21
C SER A 365 -3.65 21.72 10.10
N GLN A 366 -4.87 21.31 10.47
CA GLN A 366 -5.26 19.92 10.18
C GLN A 366 -5.42 19.80 8.66
N LEU A 367 -4.52 19.04 8.05
CA LEU A 367 -4.62 18.63 6.66
C LEU A 367 -5.22 17.23 6.64
N VAL A 368 -6.46 17.15 6.17
CA VAL A 368 -7.04 15.87 5.74
C VAL A 368 -6.73 15.76 4.26
N ASP A 369 -5.91 14.78 3.87
CA ASP A 369 -5.65 14.46 2.47
C ASP A 369 -6.20 13.06 2.18
N LEU A 370 -7.40 13.04 1.59
CA LEU A 370 -8.04 11.82 1.16
C LEU A 370 -7.75 11.59 -0.32
N LYS A 371 -7.14 10.44 -0.64
CA LYS A 371 -6.94 9.98 -2.02
C LYS A 371 -7.78 8.74 -2.28
N LEU A 372 -8.45 8.77 -3.42
CA LEU A 372 -9.30 7.69 -3.92
C LEU A 372 -8.80 7.23 -5.28
N ALA A 373 -8.80 5.93 -5.51
CA ALA A 373 -8.42 5.28 -6.76
C ALA A 373 -7.05 5.75 -7.27
N HIS A 374 -6.00 5.36 -6.55
CA HIS A 374 -4.64 5.54 -7.02
C HIS A 374 -4.23 4.42 -7.96
N ALA A 375 -3.70 4.77 -9.12
CA ALA A 375 -3.16 3.83 -10.09
C ALA A 375 -1.78 4.30 -10.57
N GLU A 376 -0.79 3.41 -10.52
CA GLU A 376 0.54 3.62 -11.07
C GLU A 376 0.79 2.58 -12.17
N ALA A 377 1.31 3.01 -13.31
CA ALA A 377 1.71 2.13 -14.39
C ALA A 377 3.07 2.55 -14.95
N ASP A 378 3.99 1.60 -15.05
CA ASP A 378 5.34 1.75 -15.56
C ASP A 378 5.65 0.68 -16.62
N ALA A 379 6.46 1.06 -17.60
CA ALA A 379 7.02 0.14 -18.59
C ALA A 379 8.54 0.29 -18.61
N HIS A 380 9.26 -0.80 -18.35
CA HIS A 380 10.72 -0.81 -18.35
C HIS A 380 11.28 -1.62 -19.52
N PRO A 381 12.38 -1.16 -20.16
CA PRO A 381 13.18 -2.02 -21.02
C PRO A 381 13.83 -3.14 -20.19
N SER A 382 14.10 -4.28 -20.83
CA SER A 382 14.66 -5.50 -20.21
C SER A 382 16.09 -5.36 -19.70
#